data_AF-A0A6F8XTV9-F1
#
_entry.id   AF-A0A6F8XTV9-F1
#
_cell.length_a   1.000
_cell.length_b   1.000
_cell.length_c   1.000
_cell.angle_alpha   90.00
_cell.angle_beta   90.00
_cell.angle_gamma   90.00
#
_symmetry.space_group_name_H-M   'P 1'
#
loop_
_entity.id
_entity.type
_entity.pdbx_description
1 polymer ?
#
loop_
_entity_poly.entity_id
_entity_poly.type
_entity_poly.pdbx_seq_one_letter_code
_entity_poly.pdbx_strand_id
1 'polypeptide(L)'
;MEPGGDAPLGSVAMIPGVRALVETVLLSARDGELCFRTVARPLGGGQHPDACARSLAGPGVGLLHSTSWRFAEGGIVLTYVGLPDPDEAAQVQPVLDLPRCAARIR
;
A
#
# COMPACT_ATOMS: atom_id res chain seq x y z
N MET A 1 -21.48 -32.90 19.33
CA MET A 1 -21.79 -31.72 18.49
C MET A 1 -21.34 -30.54 19.32
N GLU A 2 -20.05 -30.20 19.20
CA GLU A 2 -19.42 -29.14 19.99
C GLU A 2 -19.49 -27.83 19.19
N PRO A 3 -19.79 -26.68 19.82
CA PRO A 3 -19.97 -25.41 19.14
C PRO A 3 -18.61 -24.81 18.74
N GLY A 4 -18.58 -24.15 17.58
CA GLY A 4 -17.41 -23.51 17.01
C GLY A 4 -16.78 -22.49 17.95
N GLY A 5 -15.54 -22.79 18.37
CA GLY A 5 -14.61 -21.81 18.89
C GLY A 5 -13.87 -21.19 17.70
N ASP A 6 -14.18 -19.93 17.42
CA ASP A 6 -13.42 -19.07 16.52
C ASP A 6 -11.95 -19.11 16.96
N ALA A 7 -11.10 -19.71 16.14
CA ALA A 7 -9.67 -19.73 16.39
C ALA A 7 -9.21 -18.27 16.49
N PRO A 8 -8.45 -17.85 17.52
CA PRO A 8 -7.89 -16.51 17.51
C PRO A 8 -7.08 -16.38 16.22
N LEU A 9 -7.49 -15.44 15.37
CA LEU A 9 -6.75 -15.00 14.20
C LEU A 9 -5.28 -14.88 14.62
N GLY A 10 -4.46 -15.70 13.97
CA GLY A 10 -3.16 -16.11 14.49
C GLY A 10 -2.31 -14.95 14.99
N SER A 11 -1.56 -15.22 16.06
CA SER A 11 -0.35 -14.50 16.37
C SER A 11 0.62 -14.63 15.18
N VAL A 12 0.44 -13.77 14.17
CA VAL A 12 1.39 -13.63 13.07
C VAL A 12 2.55 -12.83 13.63
N ALA A 13 3.67 -13.51 13.81
CA ALA A 13 4.90 -12.93 14.29
C ALA A 13 5.34 -11.78 13.35
N MET A 14 5.58 -10.61 13.94
CA MET A 14 6.60 -9.70 13.42
C MET A 14 7.87 -10.52 13.25
N ILE A 15 8.50 -10.54 12.07
CA ILE A 15 9.77 -11.24 11.88
C ILE A 15 10.76 -10.65 12.93
N PRO A 16 11.16 -11.42 13.97
CA PRO A 16 11.96 -10.84 15.05
C PRO A 16 13.30 -10.35 14.49
N GLY A 17 13.64 -9.10 14.77
CA GLY A 17 14.88 -8.48 14.28
C GLY A 17 14.83 -7.90 12.87
N VAL A 18 13.70 -7.98 12.16
CA VAL A 18 13.55 -7.34 10.84
C VAL A 18 12.76 -6.04 10.96
N ARG A 19 13.40 -4.94 10.57
CA ARG A 19 12.76 -3.64 10.41
C ARG A 19 11.84 -3.71 9.18
N ALA A 20 10.57 -3.38 9.34
CA ALA A 20 9.62 -3.35 8.26
C ALA A 20 9.08 -1.92 8.04
N LEU A 21 9.02 -1.50 6.78
CA LEU A 21 8.39 -0.27 6.32
C LEU A 21 7.14 -0.66 5.51
N VAL A 22 6.02 0.00 5.77
CA VAL A 22 4.86 -0.08 4.89
C VAL A 22 4.86 1.14 3.99
N GLU A 23 4.77 0.89 2.70
CA GLU A 23 4.71 1.88 1.64
C GLU A 23 3.36 1.72 0.92
N THR A 24 2.62 2.82 0.79
CA THR A 24 1.38 2.85 0.02
C THR A 24 1.56 3.80 -1.15
N VAL A 25 1.44 3.25 -2.36
CA VAL A 25 1.37 3.99 -3.62
C VAL A 25 -0.09 4.35 -3.87
N LEU A 26 -0.41 5.64 -3.81
CA LEU A 26 -1.74 6.17 -4.03
C LEU A 26 -1.85 6.66 -5.47
N LEU A 27 -2.73 6.04 -6.23
CA LEU A 27 -2.94 6.32 -7.64
C LEU A 27 -4.08 7.33 -7.82
N SER A 28 -3.95 8.23 -8.78
CA SER A 28 -5.02 9.13 -9.21
C SER A 28 -4.98 9.33 -10.72
N ALA A 29 -6.10 9.77 -11.29
CA ALA A 29 -6.13 10.28 -12.66
C ALA A 29 -6.31 11.80 -12.60
N ARG A 30 -5.39 12.57 -13.17
CA ARG A 30 -5.45 14.04 -13.23
C ARG A 30 -5.23 14.49 -14.66
N ASP A 31 -6.15 15.31 -15.18
CA ASP A 31 -6.11 15.82 -16.56
C ASP A 31 -5.93 14.72 -17.64
N GLY A 32 -6.48 13.53 -17.37
CA GLY A 32 -6.38 12.36 -18.26
C GLY A 32 -5.07 11.58 -18.15
N GLU A 33 -4.18 11.93 -17.23
CA GLU A 33 -2.93 11.24 -16.96
C GLU A 33 -3.00 10.43 -15.67
N LEU A 34 -2.35 9.26 -15.66
CA LEU A 34 -2.20 8.45 -14.45
C LEU A 34 -1.05 9.02 -13.61
N CYS A 35 -1.37 9.43 -12.38
CA CYS A 35 -0.42 9.96 -11.42
C CYS A 35 -0.36 9.07 -10.17
N PHE A 36 0.71 9.20 -9.42
CA PHE A 36 0.88 8.53 -8.15
C PHE A 36 1.62 9.43 -7.15
N ARG A 37 1.40 9.15 -5.86
CA ARG A 37 2.32 9.56 -4.80
C ARG A 37 2.55 8.41 -3.86
N THR A 38 3.65 8.47 -3.13
CA THR A 38 4.00 7.45 -2.16
C THR A 38 3.94 8.03 -0.76
N VAL A 39 3.28 7.32 0.14
CA VAL A 39 3.34 7.57 1.59
C VAL A 39 3.87 6.32 2.26
N ALA A 40 4.75 6.48 3.23
CA ALA A 40 5.35 5.34 3.90
C ALA A 40 5.54 5.63 5.38
N ARG A 41 5.48 4.57 6.19
CA ARG A 41 5.88 4.65 7.60
C ARG A 41 6.40 3.31 8.12
N PRO A 42 7.24 3.32 9.17
CA PRO A 42 7.65 2.10 9.84
C PRO A 42 6.44 1.32 10.38
N LEU A 43 6.51 0.00 10.29
CA LEU A 43 5.53 -0.89 10.91
C LEU A 43 5.82 -0.99 12.40
N GLY A 44 4.86 -0.59 13.23
CA GLY A 44 4.98 -0.70 14.67
C GLY A 44 4.95 -2.16 15.15
N GLY A 45 5.53 -2.44 16.32
CA GLY A 45 5.48 -3.76 16.92
C GLY A 45 4.06 -4.29 17.08
N GLY A 46 3.77 -5.46 16.50
CA GLY A 46 2.46 -6.12 16.58
C GLY A 46 1.38 -5.51 15.67
N GLN A 47 1.70 -4.49 14.87
CA GLN A 47 0.75 -3.93 13.93
C GLN A 47 0.66 -4.78 12.66
N HIS A 48 -0.56 -5.09 12.21
CA HIS A 48 -0.78 -5.77 10.93
C HIS A 48 -0.43 -4.82 9.76
N PRO A 49 0.31 -5.28 8.73
CA PRO A 49 0.73 -4.41 7.62
C PRO A 49 -0.46 -3.85 6.84
N ASP A 50 -1.54 -4.62 6.63
CA ASP A 50 -2.74 -4.11 5.97
C ASP A 50 -3.42 -2.97 6.74
N ALA A 51 -3.48 -3.08 8.07
CA ALA A 51 -4.04 -2.02 8.91
C ALA A 51 -3.16 -0.76 8.83
N CYS A 52 -1.84 -0.94 8.79
CA CYS A 52 -0.89 0.14 8.57
C CYS A 52 -1.09 0.82 7.21
N ALA A 53 -1.20 0.04 6.13
CA ALA A 53 -1.42 0.54 4.77
C ALA A 53 -2.75 1.27 4.61
N ARG A 54 -3.85 0.76 5.21
CA ARG A 54 -5.16 1.44 5.24
C ARG A 54 -5.10 2.78 5.97
N SER A 55 -4.39 2.82 7.10
CA SER A 55 -4.19 4.06 7.85
C SER A 55 -3.37 5.10 7.09
N LEU A 56 -2.34 4.67 6.34
CA LEU A 56 -1.58 5.54 5.44
C LEU A 56 -2.42 6.04 4.27
N ALA A 57 -3.28 5.18 3.71
CA ALA A 57 -4.09 5.50 2.54
C ALA A 57 -5.15 6.56 2.84
N GLY A 58 -5.78 6.49 4.01
CA GLY A 58 -6.89 7.36 4.38
C GLY A 58 -8.27 6.82 3.97
N PRO A 59 -9.34 7.53 4.33
CA PRO A 59 -10.72 7.09 4.08
C PRO A 59 -11.06 7.15 2.59
N GLY A 60 -12.00 6.31 2.14
CA GLY A 60 -12.50 6.31 0.76
C GLY A 60 -11.59 5.62 -0.27
N VAL A 61 -10.39 5.18 0.14
CA VAL A 61 -9.44 4.48 -0.74
C VAL A 61 -9.76 3.00 -0.83
N GLY A 62 -9.95 2.49 -2.04
CA GLY A 62 -9.89 1.06 -2.32
C GLY A 62 -8.43 0.59 -2.27
N LEU A 63 -8.11 -0.31 -1.35
CA LEU A 63 -6.74 -0.82 -1.19
C LEU A 63 -6.60 -2.22 -1.79
N LEU A 64 -5.60 -2.41 -2.64
CA LEU A 64 -5.11 -3.71 -3.06
C LEU A 64 -4.16 -4.26 -1.99
N HIS A 65 -4.28 -5.55 -1.65
CA HIS A 65 -3.35 -6.23 -0.77
C HIS A 65 -1.90 -6.10 -1.32
N SER A 66 -0.89 -6.19 -0.43
CA SER A 66 0.55 -6.16 -0.74
C SER A 66 0.85 -6.62 -2.16
N THR A 67 1.20 -5.68 -3.03
CA THR A 67 1.43 -5.93 -4.45
C THR A 67 2.88 -6.37 -4.70
N SER A 68 3.79 -6.02 -3.79
CA SER A 68 5.21 -6.40 -3.85
C SER A 68 5.92 -6.19 -2.51
N TRP A 69 7.13 -6.75 -2.39
CA TRP A 69 8.05 -6.45 -1.30
C TRP A 69 9.47 -6.33 -1.84
N ARG A 70 10.32 -5.58 -1.14
CA ARG A 70 11.76 -5.46 -1.45
C ARG A 70 12.59 -5.36 -0.18
N PHE A 71 13.86 -5.74 -0.25
CA PHE A 71 14.83 -5.46 0.81
C PHE A 71 15.52 -4.13 0.52
N ALA A 72 15.46 -3.19 1.46
CA ALA A 72 16.11 -1.88 1.36
C ALA A 72 16.54 -1.40 2.74
N GLU A 73 17.70 -0.74 2.82
CA GLU A 73 18.20 -0.11 4.07
C GLU A 73 18.29 -1.07 5.28
N GLY A 74 18.55 -2.36 5.02
CA GLY A 74 18.63 -3.38 6.06
C GLY A 74 17.27 -3.76 6.65
N GLY A 75 16.18 -3.57 5.89
CA GLY A 75 14.82 -3.93 6.27
C GLY A 75 13.97 -4.36 5.08
N ILE A 76 12.74 -4.77 5.35
CA ILE A 76 11.75 -5.13 4.34
C ILE A 76 10.83 -3.93 4.11
N VAL A 77 10.60 -3.58 2.84
CA VAL A 77 9.54 -2.67 2.44
C VAL A 77 8.40 -3.49 1.86
N LEU A 78 7.21 -3.36 2.44
CA LEU A 78 5.96 -3.94 1.95
C LEU A 78 5.19 -2.86 1.21
N THR A 79 4.95 -3.05 -0.08
CA THR A 79 4.31 -2.05 -0.93
C THR A 79 2.86 -2.43 -1.21
N TYR A 80 1.96 -1.49 -0.97
CA TYR A 80 0.53 -1.55 -1.23
C TYR A 80 0.14 -0.53 -2.29
N VAL A 81 -0.98 -0.76 -2.96
CA VAL A 81 -1.54 0.18 -3.94
C VAL A 81 -2.95 0.56 -3.52
N GLY A 82 -3.24 1.86 -3.50
CA GLY A 82 -4.57 2.41 -3.22
C GLY A 82 -5.10 3.24 -4.39
N LEU A 83 -6.40 3.13 -4.66
CA LEU A 83 -7.12 3.93 -5.66
C LEU A 83 -8.57 4.20 -5.17
N PRO A 84 -9.10 5.42 -5.29
CA PRO A 84 -8.39 6.66 -5.67
C PRO A 84 -7.49 7.18 -4.54
N ASP A 85 -6.48 7.98 -4.88
CA ASP A 85 -5.82 8.89 -3.94
C ASP A 85 -6.87 9.85 -3.38
N PRO A 86 -7.08 9.91 -2.06
CA PRO A 86 -8.14 10.71 -1.48
C PRO A 86 -7.80 12.21 -1.39
N ASP A 87 -6.54 12.59 -1.65
CA ASP A 87 -6.10 13.99 -1.63
C ASP A 87 -5.92 14.51 -3.06
N GLU A 88 -6.94 15.22 -3.55
CA GLU A 88 -6.93 15.85 -4.87
C GLU A 88 -5.94 17.03 -4.96
N ALA A 89 -5.58 17.64 -3.83
CA ALA A 89 -4.66 18.78 -3.78
C ALA A 89 -3.18 18.35 -3.60
N ALA A 90 -2.93 17.10 -3.21
CA ALA A 90 -1.58 16.59 -3.01
C ALA A 90 -0.72 16.73 -4.27
N GLN A 91 0.57 16.97 -4.08
CA GLN A 91 1.53 16.88 -5.17
C GLN A 91 1.72 15.41 -5.58
N VAL A 92 1.59 15.13 -6.88
CA VAL A 92 1.69 13.79 -7.46
C VAL A 92 2.74 13.75 -8.58
N GLN A 93 3.22 12.55 -8.88
CA GLN A 93 4.16 12.25 -9.96
C GLN A 93 3.40 11.51 -11.08
N PRO A 94 3.61 11.81 -12.37
CA PRO A 94 3.05 10.99 -13.44
C PRO A 94 3.67 9.59 -13.41
N VAL A 95 2.87 8.54 -13.62
CA VAL A 95 3.34 7.13 -13.65
C VAL A 95 4.27 6.88 -14.85
N LEU A 96 4.13 7.67 -15.91
CA LEU A 96 4.95 7.58 -17.12
C LEU A 96 5.57 8.96 -17.41
N ASP A 97 6.89 9.01 -17.53
CA ASP A 97 7.58 10.00 -18.37
C ASP A 97 7.93 9.34 -19.72
N LEU A 98 7.04 8.48 -20.23
CA LEU A 98 7.17 7.87 -21.54
C LEU A 98 6.63 8.83 -22.60
N PRO A 99 7.29 9.01 -23.76
CA PRO A 99 6.68 9.72 -24.88
C PRO A 99 5.35 9.03 -25.18
N ARG A 100 4.25 9.77 -24.97
CA ARG A 100 2.84 9.36 -25.13
C ARG A 100 2.71 7.98 -25.75
N CYS A 101 2.74 6.91 -24.94
CA CYS A 101 2.44 5.59 -25.43
C CYS A 101 0.94 5.55 -25.74
N ALA A 102 0.61 5.80 -26.99
CA ALA A 102 -0.71 5.59 -27.56
C ALA A 102 -1.02 4.09 -27.56
N ALA A 103 -1.43 3.55 -26.41
CA ALA A 103 -1.97 2.20 -26.32
C ALA A 103 -3.34 2.29 -25.65
N ARG A 104 -4.39 2.33 -26.48
CA ARG A 104 -5.76 2.04 -26.07
C ARG A 104 -5.79 0.64 -25.47
N ILE A 105 -6.13 0.55 -24.18
CA ILE A 105 -6.61 -0.70 -23.60
C ILE A 105 -8.00 -0.93 -24.20
N ARG A 106 -8.13 -1.98 -25.01
CA ARG A 106 -9.42 -2.45 -25.54
C ARG A 106 -10.01 -3.48 -24.59
#